data_AF-A8Y2F0-F1
#
_entry.id   AF-A8Y2F0-F1
#
_cell.length_a   1.000
_cell.length_b   1.000
_cell.length_c   1.000
_cell.angle_alpha   90.00
_cell.angle_beta   90.00
_cell.angle_gamma   90.00
#
_symmetry.space_group_name_H-M   'P 1'
#
loop_
_entity.id
_entity.type
_entity.pdbx_description
1 polymer ?
#
loop_
_entity_poly.entity_id
_entity_poly.type
_entity_poly.pdbx_seq_one_letter_code
_entity_poly.pdbx_strand_id
1 'polypeptide(L)'
;MTDKNQSDSDEDIESLTNHETSLEAAAKARKRRLLAMKSKIHGVEMQEEDYDQGETSTKKNRENGREFRNHKPDEEVGTQNAAMDLDIVQREITDHLKDTLHEKAIDSVDLAMLAPKKIDWDLKRDIESKLQKLERKTQKAVATIIRQRLAEGKGDLAATVNAAAAQNL
;
A
#
# COMPACT_ATOMS: atom_id res chain seq x y z
N MET A 1 74.30 11.35 10.18
CA MET A 1 73.61 10.45 9.24
C MET A 1 73.54 9.07 9.86
N THR A 2 72.33 8.51 9.82
CA THR A 2 71.95 7.08 9.88
C THR A 2 72.16 6.30 11.17
N ASP A 3 71.06 6.33 11.93
CA ASP A 3 70.41 5.36 12.80
C ASP A 3 70.99 3.95 12.95
N LYS A 4 70.95 3.54 14.22
CA LYS A 4 71.23 2.21 14.75
C LYS A 4 69.88 1.66 15.22
N ASN A 5 69.32 0.68 14.53
CA ASN A 5 68.24 -0.17 15.05
C ASN A 5 68.30 -1.52 14.34
N GLN A 6 68.99 -2.45 14.97
CA GLN A 6 69.00 -3.87 14.63
C GLN A 6 67.94 -4.56 15.50
N SER A 7 66.99 -5.22 14.83
CA SER A 7 66.43 -6.53 15.19
C SER A 7 65.89 -6.71 16.61
N ASP A 8 64.60 -6.43 16.80
CA ASP A 8 63.79 -7.13 17.83
C ASP A 8 62.29 -6.96 17.49
N SER A 9 61.74 -7.77 16.57
CA SER A 9 60.31 -7.69 16.20
C SER A 9 59.72 -8.96 15.57
N ASP A 10 60.31 -10.13 15.75
CA ASP A 10 59.75 -11.39 15.20
C ASP A 10 59.11 -12.30 16.26
N GLU A 11 59.11 -11.94 17.55
CA GLU A 11 58.48 -12.77 18.62
C GLU A 11 57.09 -12.30 19.09
N ASP A 12 56.59 -11.14 18.64
CA ASP A 12 55.36 -10.56 19.19
C ASP A 12 54.08 -10.77 18.34
N ILE A 13 54.16 -11.41 17.17
CA ILE A 13 52.97 -11.61 16.31
C ILE A 13 52.25 -12.95 16.58
N GLU A 14 52.89 -13.95 17.18
CA GLU A 14 52.24 -15.24 17.44
C GLU A 14 51.37 -15.27 18.71
N SER A 15 51.54 -14.33 19.64
CA SER A 15 50.89 -14.38 20.95
C SER A 15 49.44 -13.86 21.00
N LEU A 16 48.94 -13.19 19.95
CA LEU A 16 47.58 -12.63 19.87
C LEU A 16 46.55 -13.57 19.21
N THR A 17 46.94 -14.79 18.85
CA THR A 17 46.06 -15.76 18.14
C THR A 17 45.23 -16.66 19.06
N ASN A 18 45.35 -16.50 20.40
CA ASN A 18 44.81 -17.44 21.37
C ASN A 18 43.40 -17.10 21.92
N HIS A 19 42.57 -16.40 21.15
CA HIS A 19 41.15 -16.22 21.47
C HIS A 19 40.23 -16.46 20.26
N GLU A 20 40.48 -17.54 19.52
CA GLU A 20 39.48 -18.08 18.60
C GLU A 20 38.24 -18.46 19.41
N THR A 21 37.10 -17.81 19.14
CA THR A 21 35.85 -18.19 19.80
C THR A 21 35.43 -19.60 19.36
N SER A 22 34.68 -20.33 20.21
CA SER A 22 34.16 -21.66 19.85
C SER A 22 33.42 -21.66 18.49
N LEU A 23 32.72 -20.57 18.17
CA LEU A 23 32.04 -20.38 16.89
C LEU A 23 33.02 -20.20 15.72
N GLU A 24 34.07 -19.42 15.91
CA GLU A 24 35.12 -19.17 14.90
C GLU A 24 35.90 -20.46 14.58
N ALA A 25 36.25 -21.24 15.60
CA ALA A 25 36.90 -22.53 15.44
C ALA A 25 36.01 -23.51 14.64
N ALA A 26 34.70 -23.55 14.93
CA ALA A 26 33.74 -24.38 14.20
C ALA A 26 33.58 -23.92 12.74
N ALA A 27 33.55 -22.61 12.48
CA ALA A 27 33.49 -22.04 11.13
C ALA A 27 34.74 -22.40 10.32
N LYS A 28 35.94 -22.28 10.92
CA LYS A 28 37.22 -22.66 10.31
C LYS A 28 37.29 -24.16 10.01
N ALA A 29 36.80 -25.01 10.91
CA ALA A 29 36.69 -26.46 10.68
C ALA A 29 35.74 -26.79 9.52
N ARG A 30 34.57 -26.15 9.44
CA ARG A 30 33.64 -26.31 8.31
C ARG A 30 34.27 -25.84 7.00
N LYS A 31 34.95 -24.69 7.00
CA LYS A 31 35.65 -24.14 5.83
C LYS A 31 36.70 -25.12 5.31
N ARG A 32 37.57 -25.65 6.20
CA ARG A 32 38.57 -26.68 5.86
C ARG A 32 37.92 -27.95 5.28
N ARG A 33 36.85 -28.45 5.90
CA ARG A 33 36.11 -29.62 5.40
C ARG A 33 35.52 -29.39 4.01
N LEU A 34 34.89 -28.24 3.78
CA LEU A 34 34.32 -27.90 2.46
C LEU A 34 35.41 -27.73 1.40
N LEU A 35 36.55 -27.14 1.76
CA LEU A 35 37.69 -26.98 0.86
C LEU A 35 38.25 -28.35 0.43
N ALA A 36 38.41 -29.29 1.37
CA ALA A 36 38.85 -30.65 1.09
C ALA A 36 37.83 -31.45 0.26
N MET A 37 36.53 -31.24 0.49
CA MET A 37 35.49 -31.87 -0.33
C MET A 37 35.53 -31.33 -1.76
N LYS A 38 35.73 -30.02 -1.93
CA LYS A 38 35.86 -29.39 -3.25
C LYS A 38 37.11 -29.84 -3.98
N SER A 39 38.26 -29.91 -3.32
CA SER A 39 39.48 -30.40 -3.95
C SER A 39 39.32 -31.84 -4.44
N LYS A 40 38.63 -32.69 -3.68
CA LYS A 40 38.32 -34.07 -4.09
C LYS A 40 37.35 -34.15 -5.28
N ILE A 41 36.36 -33.27 -5.37
CA ILE A 41 35.39 -33.24 -6.48
C ILE A 41 36.06 -32.79 -7.78
N HIS A 42 36.94 -31.79 -7.69
CA HIS A 42 37.58 -31.16 -8.85
C HIS A 42 38.93 -31.79 -9.22
N GLY A 43 39.49 -32.65 -8.36
CA GLY A 43 40.80 -33.30 -8.59
C GLY A 43 41.98 -32.32 -8.55
N VAL A 44 41.80 -31.12 -8.01
CA VAL A 44 42.79 -30.06 -7.91
C VAL A 44 42.86 -29.57 -6.46
N GLU A 45 44.08 -29.39 -5.94
CA GLU A 45 44.27 -28.82 -4.61
C GLU A 45 43.85 -27.35 -4.58
N MET A 46 42.80 -27.08 -3.80
CA MET A 46 42.18 -25.76 -3.67
C MET A 46 42.68 -25.08 -2.41
N GLN A 47 43.19 -23.85 -2.54
CA GLN A 47 43.57 -22.98 -1.44
C GLN A 47 42.54 -21.86 -1.24
N GLU A 48 42.58 -21.18 -0.10
CA GLU A 48 41.63 -20.10 0.20
C GLU A 48 41.80 -18.89 -0.74
N GLU A 49 43.01 -18.68 -1.25
CA GLU A 49 43.38 -17.61 -2.20
C GLU A 49 42.85 -17.85 -3.63
N ASP A 50 42.42 -19.08 -3.94
CA ASP A 50 41.89 -19.45 -5.26
C ASP A 50 40.42 -19.01 -5.47
N TYR A 51 39.81 -18.42 -4.44
CA TYR A 51 38.46 -17.88 -4.45
C TYR A 51 38.47 -16.41 -4.82
N ASP A 52 37.49 -15.98 -5.63
CA ASP A 52 37.35 -14.55 -5.92
C ASP A 52 36.62 -13.85 -4.78
N GLN A 53 37.04 -12.62 -4.45
CA GLN A 53 36.60 -11.93 -3.23
C GLN A 53 35.10 -11.56 -3.21
N GLY A 54 34.37 -11.78 -4.30
CA GLY A 54 32.94 -11.49 -4.44
C GLY A 54 32.08 -12.60 -5.05
N GLU A 55 32.64 -13.76 -5.41
CA GLU A 55 31.88 -14.86 -6.02
C GLU A 55 32.19 -16.20 -5.36
N THR A 56 31.19 -17.10 -5.30
CA THR A 56 31.40 -18.49 -4.83
C THR A 56 32.17 -19.36 -5.85
N SER A 57 32.57 -18.77 -6.98
CA SER A 57 33.31 -19.37 -8.08
C SER A 57 34.81 -19.48 -7.76
N THR A 58 35.51 -20.38 -8.44
CA THR A 58 36.92 -20.68 -8.18
C THR A 58 37.71 -20.60 -9.48
N LYS A 59 38.86 -19.90 -9.46
CA LYS A 59 39.66 -19.64 -10.67
C LYS A 59 40.19 -20.93 -11.30
N LYS A 60 40.62 -21.88 -10.46
CA LYS A 60 41.16 -23.20 -10.85
C LYS A 60 40.14 -24.19 -11.43
N ASN A 61 38.84 -23.90 -11.34
CA ASN A 61 37.76 -24.83 -11.71
C ASN A 61 37.21 -24.57 -13.13
N ARG A 62 37.40 -23.36 -13.66
CA ARG A 62 36.92 -23.01 -15.01
C ARG A 62 37.72 -23.69 -16.12
N GLU A 63 39.00 -23.97 -15.87
CA GLU A 63 39.89 -24.58 -16.88
C GLU A 63 39.59 -26.08 -17.10
N ASN A 64 39.03 -26.75 -16.09
CA ASN A 64 38.68 -28.17 -16.14
C ASN A 64 37.15 -28.39 -16.11
N GLY A 65 36.39 -27.52 -16.78
CA GLY A 65 34.95 -27.68 -16.94
C GLY A 65 34.63 -28.99 -17.66
N ARG A 66 34.02 -29.96 -16.97
CA ARG A 66 33.47 -31.16 -17.62
C ARG A 66 32.32 -30.75 -18.53
N GLU A 67 32.59 -30.68 -19.83
CA GLU A 67 31.55 -30.56 -20.83
C GLU A 67 30.84 -31.92 -20.99
N PHE A 68 29.51 -31.90 -20.97
CA PHE A 68 28.75 -33.08 -21.33
C PHE A 68 28.89 -33.31 -22.84
N ARG A 69 29.44 -34.46 -23.23
CA ARG A 69 29.66 -34.83 -24.65
C ARG A 69 28.40 -34.73 -25.53
N ASN A 70 27.22 -34.69 -24.92
CA ASN A 70 25.93 -34.64 -25.61
C ASN A 70 25.24 -33.26 -25.53
N HIS A 71 25.83 -32.24 -24.91
CA HIS A 71 25.19 -30.94 -24.79
C HIS A 71 25.88 -29.90 -25.68
N LYS A 72 25.14 -29.39 -26.66
CA LYS A 72 25.45 -28.12 -27.33
C LYS A 72 24.46 -27.09 -26.79
N PRO A 73 24.91 -25.96 -26.22
CA PRO A 73 23.98 -24.92 -25.79
C PRO A 73 23.27 -24.37 -27.03
N ASP A 74 21.93 -24.37 -27.01
CA ASP A 74 21.12 -23.79 -28.09
C ASP A 74 21.32 -22.26 -28.13
N GLU A 75 21.72 -21.72 -29.28
CA GLU A 75 21.87 -20.28 -29.49
C GLU A 75 20.52 -19.53 -29.48
N GLU A 76 19.40 -20.25 -29.62
CA GLU A 76 18.04 -19.68 -29.56
C GLU A 76 17.56 -19.41 -28.12
N VAL A 77 18.23 -19.96 -27.10
CA VAL A 77 17.91 -19.71 -25.69
C VAL A 77 18.50 -18.36 -25.27
N GLY A 78 17.99 -17.28 -25.86
CA GLY A 78 18.42 -15.91 -25.52
C GLY A 78 18.02 -14.83 -26.52
N THR A 79 17.59 -15.18 -27.73
CA THR A 79 17.22 -14.20 -28.76
C THR A 79 15.75 -13.78 -28.71
N GLN A 80 15.00 -14.26 -27.71
CA GLN A 80 13.65 -13.77 -27.44
C GLN A 80 13.73 -12.46 -26.64
N ASN A 81 14.18 -11.40 -27.31
CA ASN A 81 13.81 -10.04 -26.91
C ASN A 81 12.33 -9.86 -27.23
N ALA A 82 11.46 -10.49 -26.43
CA ALA A 82 10.07 -10.13 -26.41
C ALA A 82 10.03 -8.62 -26.12
N ALA A 83 9.41 -7.84 -27.01
CA ALA A 83 9.19 -6.43 -26.77
C ALA A 83 8.27 -6.30 -25.56
N MET A 84 8.86 -6.32 -24.36
CA MET A 84 8.16 -6.08 -23.13
C MET A 84 7.82 -4.60 -23.12
N ASP A 85 6.55 -4.30 -23.00
CA ASP A 85 6.08 -2.95 -22.82
C ASP A 85 6.60 -2.45 -21.44
N LEU A 86 7.62 -1.61 -21.46
CA LEU A 86 8.24 -1.06 -20.26
C LEU A 86 7.29 -0.08 -19.54
N ASP A 87 6.25 0.39 -20.22
CA ASP A 87 5.32 1.41 -19.74
C ASP A 87 4.05 0.82 -19.09
N ILE A 88 3.98 -0.51 -18.89
CA ILE A 88 2.85 -1.19 -18.23
C ILE A 88 2.55 -0.55 -16.87
N VAL A 89 3.60 -0.34 -16.07
CA VAL A 89 3.50 0.27 -14.73
C VAL A 89 2.97 1.69 -14.83
N GLN A 90 3.43 2.47 -15.81
CA GLN A 90 2.98 3.84 -15.98
C GLN A 90 1.50 3.89 -16.38
N ARG A 91 1.06 2.99 -17.27
CA ARG A 91 -0.35 2.86 -17.66
C ARG A 91 -1.24 2.50 -16.46
N GLU A 92 -0.85 1.49 -15.68
CA GLU A 92 -1.59 1.09 -14.48
C GLU A 92 -1.71 2.25 -13.48
N ILE A 93 -0.61 2.95 -13.22
CA ILE A 93 -0.60 4.15 -12.36
C ILE A 93 -1.55 5.22 -12.91
N THR A 94 -1.56 5.46 -14.23
CA THR A 94 -2.45 6.47 -14.82
C THR A 94 -3.93 6.07 -14.73
N ASP A 95 -4.26 4.78 -14.85
CA ASP A 95 -5.63 4.31 -14.77
C ASP A 95 -6.14 4.37 -13.32
N HIS A 96 -5.32 3.96 -12.35
CA HIS A 96 -5.64 4.15 -10.92
C HIS A 96 -5.79 5.63 -10.53
N LEU A 97 -4.98 6.53 -11.11
CA LEU A 97 -5.12 7.97 -10.88
C LEU A 97 -6.42 8.53 -11.47
N LYS A 98 -6.89 8.04 -12.62
CA LYS A 98 -8.18 8.44 -13.17
C LYS A 98 -9.34 8.01 -12.27
N ASP A 99 -9.31 6.78 -11.77
CA ASP A 99 -10.35 6.26 -10.88
C ASP A 99 -10.42 7.06 -9.58
N THR A 100 -9.26 7.37 -8.99
CA THR A 100 -9.16 8.17 -7.74
C THR A 100 -9.53 9.64 -7.93
N LEU A 101 -9.38 10.21 -9.13
CA LEU A 101 -9.89 11.56 -9.45
C LEU A 101 -11.42 11.59 -9.61
N HIS A 102 -12.04 10.46 -9.98
CA HIS A 102 -13.49 10.35 -10.15
C HIS A 102 -14.24 9.99 -8.86
N GLU A 103 -13.56 9.48 -7.85
CA GLU A 103 -14.05 9.51 -6.47
C GLU A 103 -14.07 10.96 -5.99
N LYS A 104 -15.16 11.66 -6.31
CA LYS A 104 -15.50 12.95 -5.71
C LYS A 104 -15.25 12.82 -4.22
N ALA A 105 -14.24 13.51 -3.71
CA ALA A 105 -14.01 13.68 -2.29
C ALA A 105 -15.37 14.01 -1.68
N ILE A 106 -15.89 13.10 -0.85
CA ILE A 106 -17.11 13.38 -0.11
C ILE A 106 -16.71 14.54 0.78
N ASP A 107 -17.17 15.74 0.40
CA ASP A 107 -16.99 16.96 1.18
C ASP A 107 -17.34 16.60 2.62
N SER A 108 -16.33 16.71 3.48
CA SER A 108 -16.34 16.51 4.94
C SER A 108 -17.68 15.98 5.47
N VAL A 109 -17.76 14.69 5.74
CA VAL A 109 -18.95 14.08 6.37
C VAL A 109 -19.34 14.90 7.60
N ASP A 110 -20.49 15.56 7.52
CA ASP A 110 -21.01 16.39 8.59
C ASP A 110 -21.32 15.50 9.81
N LEU A 111 -20.48 15.63 10.83
CA LEU A 111 -20.54 14.84 12.08
C LEU A 111 -21.89 14.99 12.79
N ALA A 112 -22.62 16.08 12.53
CA ALA A 112 -23.98 16.28 13.05
C ALA A 112 -25.02 15.35 12.43
N MET A 113 -24.82 14.90 11.17
CA MET A 113 -25.72 13.93 10.53
C MET A 113 -25.48 12.49 11.00
N LEU A 114 -24.26 12.18 11.46
CA LEU A 114 -23.87 10.85 11.93
C LEU A 114 -24.23 10.60 13.40
N ALA A 115 -24.55 11.67 14.14
CA ALA A 115 -24.98 11.57 15.54
C ALA A 115 -26.29 10.76 15.69
N PRO A 116 -26.50 10.06 16.82
CA PRO A 116 -27.76 9.40 17.12
C PRO A 116 -28.89 10.41 17.11
N LYS A 117 -29.89 10.17 16.27
CA LYS A 117 -31.04 11.08 16.13
C LYS A 117 -32.06 10.84 17.24
N LYS A 118 -32.91 11.85 17.48
CA LYS A 118 -34.00 11.77 18.47
C LYS A 118 -34.92 10.59 18.14
N ILE A 119 -35.48 9.94 19.18
CA ILE A 119 -36.37 8.79 19.02
C ILE A 119 -37.62 9.12 18.16
N ASP A 120 -38.09 10.37 18.20
CA ASP A 120 -39.22 10.84 17.40
C ASP A 120 -38.87 11.19 15.94
N TRP A 121 -37.59 11.12 15.56
CA TRP A 121 -37.16 11.58 14.23
C TRP A 121 -37.78 10.74 13.11
N ASP A 122 -37.84 9.43 13.31
CA ASP A 122 -38.45 8.51 12.36
C ASP A 122 -39.96 8.75 12.27
N LEU A 123 -40.61 8.92 13.42
CA LEU A 123 -42.03 9.23 13.51
C LEU A 123 -42.38 10.51 12.75
N LYS A 124 -41.58 11.57 12.91
CA LYS A 124 -41.78 12.83 12.20
C LYS A 124 -41.62 12.65 10.69
N ARG A 125 -40.57 11.96 10.25
CA ARG A 125 -40.30 11.72 8.82
C ARG A 125 -41.45 10.98 8.15
N ASP A 126 -41.96 9.93 8.80
CA ASP A 126 -43.02 9.09 8.24
C ASP A 126 -44.38 9.80 8.22
N ILE A 127 -44.64 10.64 9.23
CA ILE A 127 -45.88 11.42 9.34
C ILE A 127 -45.86 12.64 8.40
N GLU A 128 -44.70 13.24 8.12
CA GLU A 128 -44.55 14.45 7.31
C GLU A 128 -45.25 14.33 5.95
N SER A 129 -45.03 13.21 5.25
CA SER A 129 -45.65 12.96 3.94
C SER A 129 -47.19 12.89 3.99
N LYS A 130 -47.76 12.41 5.10
CA LYS A 130 -49.21 12.31 5.33
C LYS A 130 -49.77 13.67 5.72
N LEU A 131 -49.08 14.41 6.59
CA LEU A 131 -49.44 15.78 6.97
C LEU A 131 -49.44 16.70 5.77
N GLN A 132 -48.41 16.66 4.92
CA GLN A 132 -48.34 17.49 3.72
C GLN A 132 -49.51 17.23 2.77
N LYS A 133 -49.92 15.97 2.59
CA LYS A 133 -51.10 15.60 1.78
C LYS A 133 -52.39 16.13 2.41
N LEU A 134 -52.52 16.03 3.73
CA LEU A 134 -53.69 16.49 4.47
C LEU A 134 -53.78 18.02 4.43
N GLU A 135 -52.68 18.72 4.68
CA GLU A 135 -52.58 20.18 4.64
C GLU A 135 -53.01 20.74 3.28
N ARG A 136 -52.54 20.14 2.18
CA ARG A 136 -53.00 20.51 0.83
C ARG A 136 -54.51 20.37 0.65
N LYS A 137 -55.12 19.33 1.23
CA LYS A 137 -56.59 19.15 1.19
C LYS A 137 -57.29 20.16 2.08
N THR A 138 -56.75 20.43 3.27
CA THR A 138 -57.29 21.43 4.21
C THR A 138 -57.25 22.82 3.59
N GLN A 139 -56.14 23.23 3.00
CA GLN A 139 -56.03 24.52 2.29
C GLN A 139 -57.04 24.62 1.13
N LYS A 140 -57.23 23.54 0.35
CA LYS A 140 -58.27 23.49 -0.68
C LYS A 140 -59.67 23.63 -0.10
N ALA A 141 -59.99 22.91 0.97
CA ALA A 141 -61.28 22.98 1.63
C ALA A 141 -61.54 24.38 2.22
N VAL A 142 -60.55 24.97 2.88
CA VAL A 142 -60.59 26.35 3.38
C VAL A 142 -60.86 27.32 2.24
N ALA A 143 -60.15 27.20 1.11
CA ALA A 143 -60.39 28.03 -0.06
C ALA A 143 -61.81 27.87 -0.63
N THR A 144 -62.34 26.64 -0.67
CA THR A 144 -63.73 26.39 -1.11
C THR A 144 -64.75 27.01 -0.16
N ILE A 145 -64.56 26.88 1.15
CA ILE A 145 -65.43 27.49 2.17
C ILE A 145 -65.41 29.01 2.04
N ILE A 146 -64.23 29.61 1.86
CA ILE A 146 -64.09 31.06 1.66
C ILE A 146 -64.85 31.51 0.41
N ARG A 147 -64.70 30.80 -0.73
CA ARG A 147 -65.43 31.11 -1.96
C ARG A 147 -66.95 31.04 -1.77
N GLN A 148 -67.44 29.99 -1.10
CA GLN A 148 -68.86 29.83 -0.81
C GLN A 148 -69.37 30.97 0.08
N ARG A 149 -68.65 31.33 1.15
CA ARG A 149 -69.04 32.42 2.05
C ARG A 149 -69.09 33.78 1.35
N LEU A 150 -68.13 34.05 0.47
CA LEU A 150 -68.12 35.26 -0.35
C LEU A 150 -69.32 35.28 -1.32
N ALA A 151 -69.66 34.15 -1.95
CA ALA A 151 -70.82 34.04 -2.83
C ALA A 151 -72.16 34.19 -2.09
N GLU A 152 -72.24 33.73 -0.84
CA GLU A 152 -73.42 33.89 0.04
C GLU A 152 -73.59 35.33 0.58
N GLY A 153 -72.70 36.26 0.25
CA GLY A 153 -72.77 37.65 0.70
C GLY A 153 -72.53 37.84 2.21
N LYS A 154 -72.08 36.79 2.90
CA LYS A 154 -71.84 36.78 4.35
C LYS A 154 -70.42 37.28 4.64
N GLY A 155 -70.20 38.57 4.39
CA GLY A 155 -69.25 39.38 5.15
C GLY A 155 -67.85 39.58 4.57
N ASP A 156 -67.29 40.73 4.91
CA ASP A 156 -65.91 41.17 4.67
C ASP A 156 -64.91 40.27 5.42
N LEU A 157 -64.55 39.15 4.81
CA LEU A 157 -63.55 38.21 5.35
C LEU A 157 -62.16 38.85 5.46
N ALA A 158 -61.84 39.85 4.65
CA ALA A 158 -60.52 40.48 4.68
C ALA A 158 -60.28 41.22 6.00
N ALA A 159 -61.28 41.95 6.52
CA ALA A 159 -61.18 42.60 7.82
C ALA A 159 -61.04 41.61 9.00
N THR A 160 -61.77 40.49 8.98
CA THR A 160 -61.70 39.48 10.07
C THR A 160 -60.38 38.71 10.07
N VAL A 161 -59.84 38.35 8.91
CA VAL A 161 -58.53 37.69 8.80
C VAL A 161 -57.41 38.64 9.22
N ASN A 162 -57.48 39.91 8.82
CA ASN A 162 -56.51 40.93 9.26
C ASN A 162 -56.59 41.17 10.78
N ALA A 163 -57.79 41.16 11.38
CA ALA A 163 -57.96 41.28 12.83
C ALA A 163 -57.43 40.05 13.59
N ALA A 164 -57.62 38.84 13.07
CA ALA A 164 -57.11 37.61 13.68
C ALA A 164 -55.59 37.46 13.57
N ALA A 165 -54.99 37.95 12.48
CA ALA A 165 -53.55 38.01 12.31
C ALA A 165 -52.88 39.01 13.27
N ALA A 166 -53.54 40.14 13.56
CA ALA A 166 -53.07 41.14 14.52
C ALA A 166 -53.14 40.67 15.99
N GLN A 167 -53.92 39.63 16.32
CA GLN A 167 -54.04 39.09 17.68
C GLN A 167 -53.08 37.93 18.00
N ASN A 168 -52.32 37.42 17.02
CA ASN A 168 -51.36 36.32 17.20
C ASN A 168 -49.89 36.76 17.07
N LEU A 169 -49.63 38.07 17.11
CA LEU A 169 -48.33 38.63 17.47
C LEU A 169 -48.29 38.87 18.98
#